data_AF-I8IU48-F1
#
_entry.id   AF-I8IU48-F1
#
_cell.length_a   1.000
_cell.length_b   1.000
_cell.length_c   1.000
_cell.angle_alpha   90.00
_cell.angle_beta   90.00
_cell.angle_gamma   90.00
#
_symmetry.space_group_name_H-M   'P 1'
#
loop_
_entity.id
_entity.type
_entity.pdbx_description
1 polymer ?
#
loop_
_entity_poly.entity_id
_entity_poly.type
_entity_poly.pdbx_seq_one_letter_code
_entity_poly.pdbx_strand_id
1 'polypeptide(L)'
;MISADPDEPLHVFDLPQIHTKPSGTELLRALDILAIKPKSFASSGHEAVKAPTVYPTGVPRYLTSIISSPLSWLDTDELREAVWDAAAARLSERSGRSAMPAMTRVFTIPSPTGEELTLTLHEPSLTADNLGMKTWVSSYLLSQRLHSLLESTPQLVPSETTTPTPKTDRTLRALELGAGTGLVGLSFAAIRGQSASIHLTDLPDIVPNLAHNAALNVELLTNTAATVTTGVLDWSIAPEPLPTQEEQYDLILAADPLYSPKHPKWLVETIGHWLSRGLNARVVTEMPLRDAYLPQVQEFRERMGQLGLEAVYEGEEVGYDDWESADGGALAVRCWWSVWGWSEKL
;
A
#
# COMPACT_ATOMS: atom_id res chain seq x y z
N MET A 1 -18.31 -41.48 18.01
CA MET A 1 -16.95 -40.98 18.25
C MET A 1 -16.18 -41.11 16.94
N ILE A 2 -16.09 -40.03 16.20
CA ILE A 2 -15.13 -39.87 15.10
C ILE A 2 -14.29 -38.68 15.54
N SER A 3 -13.04 -38.93 15.88
CA SER A 3 -12.05 -37.88 16.12
C SER A 3 -11.64 -37.33 14.76
N ALA A 4 -12.30 -36.27 14.31
CA ALA A 4 -11.76 -35.45 13.23
C ALA A 4 -10.57 -34.69 13.79
N ASP A 5 -9.43 -34.76 13.09
CA ASP A 5 -8.25 -33.97 13.40
C ASP A 5 -8.62 -32.48 13.22
N PRO A 6 -8.51 -31.62 14.24
CA PRO A 6 -8.93 -30.22 14.15
C PRO A 6 -8.16 -29.39 13.11
N ASP A 7 -7.12 -29.95 12.48
CA ASP A 7 -6.30 -29.33 11.44
C ASP A 7 -6.64 -29.78 10.00
N GLU A 8 -7.60 -30.69 9.77
CA GLU A 8 -7.98 -31.10 8.41
C GLU A 8 -8.93 -30.07 7.74
N PRO A 9 -8.68 -29.65 6.48
CA PRO A 9 -9.56 -28.70 5.81
C PRO A 9 -10.94 -29.31 5.55
N LEU A 10 -11.99 -28.53 5.79
CA LEU A 10 -13.37 -28.92 5.51
C LEU A 10 -13.58 -29.06 4.01
N HIS A 11 -14.39 -30.02 3.60
CA HIS A 11 -14.96 -30.07 2.27
C HIS A 11 -16.23 -29.22 2.20
N VAL A 12 -16.59 -28.71 1.02
CA VAL A 12 -17.84 -27.95 0.84
C VAL A 12 -19.11 -28.75 1.17
N PHE A 13 -19.00 -30.08 1.27
CA PHE A 13 -20.09 -30.98 1.68
C PHE A 13 -20.27 -31.05 3.19
N ASP A 14 -19.27 -30.60 3.96
CA ASP A 14 -19.35 -30.49 5.42
C ASP A 14 -20.09 -29.20 5.84
N LEU A 15 -20.32 -28.28 4.90
CA LEU A 15 -21.11 -27.07 5.12
C LEU A 15 -22.62 -27.36 4.99
N PRO A 16 -23.50 -26.54 5.61
CA PRO A 16 -24.95 -26.69 5.53
C PRO A 16 -25.46 -26.69 4.08
N GLN A 17 -26.15 -27.75 3.69
CA GLN A 17 -26.63 -27.90 2.32
C GLN A 17 -28.06 -27.37 2.18
N ILE A 18 -28.34 -26.53 1.17
CA ILE A 18 -29.67 -25.92 0.99
C ILE A 18 -30.83 -26.92 0.92
N HIS A 19 -30.60 -28.15 0.45
CA HIS A 19 -31.63 -29.19 0.39
C HIS A 19 -32.06 -29.72 1.76
N THR A 20 -31.26 -29.52 2.81
CA THR A 20 -31.61 -29.86 4.20
C THR A 20 -32.34 -28.73 4.92
N LYS A 21 -32.60 -27.60 4.24
CA LYS A 21 -33.28 -26.41 4.78
C LYS A 21 -32.67 -25.91 6.11
N PRO A 22 -31.35 -25.62 6.16
CA PRO A 22 -30.68 -25.12 7.36
C PRO A 22 -31.19 -23.74 7.77
N SER A 23 -31.05 -23.37 9.04
CA SER A 23 -31.38 -22.02 9.50
C SER A 23 -30.52 -20.96 8.81
N GLY A 24 -31.02 -19.72 8.72
CA GLY A 24 -30.26 -18.62 8.15
C GLY A 24 -28.96 -18.34 8.92
N THR A 25 -28.97 -18.53 10.24
CA THR A 25 -27.77 -18.40 11.08
C THR A 25 -26.71 -19.45 10.75
N GLU A 26 -27.09 -20.69 10.44
CA GLU A 26 -26.14 -21.73 10.02
C GLU A 26 -25.52 -21.40 8.66
N LEU A 27 -26.32 -20.92 7.71
CA LEU A 27 -25.83 -20.47 6.41
C LEU A 27 -24.86 -19.29 6.56
N LEU A 28 -25.21 -18.28 7.36
CA LEU A 28 -24.35 -17.11 7.59
C LEU A 28 -23.01 -17.51 8.24
N ARG A 29 -23.01 -18.42 9.23
CA ARG A 29 -21.76 -18.94 9.80
C ARG A 29 -20.92 -19.69 8.77
N ALA A 30 -21.54 -20.51 7.92
CA ALA A 30 -20.82 -21.21 6.86
C ALA A 30 -20.23 -20.24 5.83
N LEU A 31 -20.96 -19.18 5.48
CA LEU A 31 -20.49 -18.12 4.59
C LEU A 31 -19.39 -17.27 5.22
N ASP A 32 -19.37 -17.11 6.55
CA ASP A 32 -18.29 -16.46 7.28
C ASP A 32 -16.99 -17.28 7.24
N ILE A 33 -17.08 -18.61 7.37
CA ILE A 33 -15.93 -19.53 7.18
C ILE A 33 -15.34 -19.39 5.76
N LEU A 34 -16.19 -19.14 4.77
CA LEU A 34 -15.77 -18.94 3.39
C LEU A 34 -15.26 -17.51 3.10
N ALA A 35 -15.21 -16.60 4.06
CA ALA A 35 -14.70 -15.25 3.86
C ALA A 35 -13.21 -15.27 3.52
N ILE A 36 -12.84 -14.64 2.40
CA ILE A 36 -11.43 -14.38 2.11
C ILE A 36 -11.03 -13.14 2.91
N LYS A 37 -10.23 -13.35 3.96
CA LYS A 37 -9.57 -12.24 4.64
C LYS A 37 -8.59 -11.57 3.66
N PRO A 38 -8.53 -10.23 3.60
CA PRO A 38 -7.53 -9.55 2.79
C PRO A 38 -6.14 -10.09 3.15
N LYS A 39 -5.36 -10.50 2.15
CA LYS A 39 -3.96 -10.88 2.37
C LYS A 39 -3.26 -9.63 2.94
N SER A 40 -2.70 -9.75 4.14
CA SER A 40 -1.72 -8.77 4.61
C SER A 40 -0.39 -9.10 3.93
N PHE A 41 0.33 -8.09 3.45
CA PHE A 41 1.64 -8.28 2.80
C PHE A 41 2.71 -8.79 3.79
N ALA A 42 2.42 -8.78 5.10
CA ALA A 42 3.32 -9.26 6.13
C ALA A 42 3.51 -10.79 6.04
N SER A 43 4.76 -11.23 6.04
CA SER A 43 5.15 -12.65 6.08
C SER A 43 5.12 -13.24 7.50
N SER A 44 4.71 -12.47 8.52
CA SER A 44 4.77 -12.89 9.93
C SER A 44 3.49 -13.61 10.36
N GLY A 45 3.66 -14.90 10.65
CA GLY A 45 2.65 -15.79 11.24
C GLY A 45 2.32 -15.43 12.68
N HIS A 46 1.60 -14.33 12.89
CA HIS A 46 0.85 -14.15 14.12
C HIS A 46 -0.33 -15.12 14.11
N GLU A 47 -0.40 -15.96 15.14
CA GLU A 47 -1.46 -16.94 15.41
C GLU A 47 -2.83 -16.25 15.50
N ALA A 48 -3.41 -15.92 14.35
CA ALA A 48 -4.84 -15.80 14.25
C ALA A 48 -5.39 -17.20 14.56
N VAL A 49 -6.34 -17.28 15.51
CA VAL A 49 -7.19 -18.46 15.74
C VAL A 49 -7.45 -19.09 14.37
N LYS A 50 -6.88 -20.28 14.10
CA LYS A 50 -7.00 -20.96 12.81
C LYS A 50 -8.48 -21.16 12.55
N ALA A 51 -9.07 -20.29 11.74
CA ALA A 51 -10.42 -20.50 11.26
C ALA A 51 -10.41 -21.78 10.41
N PRO A 52 -11.46 -22.60 10.45
CA PRO A 52 -11.53 -23.80 9.62
C PRO A 52 -11.30 -23.42 8.16
N THR A 53 -10.30 -24.00 7.51
CA THR A 53 -10.07 -23.79 6.07
C THR A 53 -10.94 -24.73 5.27
N VAL A 54 -11.57 -24.25 4.20
CA VAL A 54 -12.37 -25.08 3.28
C VAL A 54 -11.59 -25.32 2.00
N TYR A 55 -11.57 -26.55 1.49
CA TYR A 55 -11.00 -26.86 0.19
C TYR A 55 -11.64 -25.98 -0.91
N PRO A 56 -10.84 -25.32 -1.77
CA PRO A 56 -11.38 -24.36 -2.75
C PRO A 56 -12.24 -25.03 -3.83
N THR A 57 -12.01 -26.31 -4.10
CA THR A 57 -12.78 -27.08 -5.07
C THR A 57 -14.25 -27.18 -4.68
N GLY A 58 -15.13 -26.76 -5.59
CA GLY A 58 -16.59 -26.83 -5.38
C GLY A 58 -17.20 -25.64 -4.65
N VAL A 59 -16.39 -24.76 -4.05
CA VAL A 59 -16.87 -23.53 -3.37
C VAL A 59 -17.68 -22.62 -4.32
N PRO A 60 -17.22 -22.31 -5.56
CA PRO A 60 -18.03 -21.49 -6.47
C PRO A 60 -19.41 -22.09 -6.74
N ARG A 61 -19.48 -23.41 -6.95
CA ARG A 61 -20.74 -24.12 -7.18
C ARG A 61 -21.68 -24.04 -5.97
N TYR A 62 -21.14 -24.18 -4.76
CA TYR A 62 -21.90 -24.06 -3.52
C TYR A 62 -22.46 -22.65 -3.35
N LEU A 63 -21.63 -21.61 -3.52
CA LEU A 63 -22.06 -20.22 -3.43
C LEU A 63 -23.14 -19.89 -4.46
N THR A 64 -22.95 -20.27 -5.73
CA THR A 64 -23.97 -20.08 -6.77
C THR A 64 -25.26 -20.82 -6.44
N SER A 65 -25.20 -22.01 -5.82
CA SER A 65 -26.40 -22.74 -5.43
C SER A 65 -27.23 -22.00 -4.38
N ILE A 66 -26.59 -21.34 -3.40
CA ILE A 66 -27.25 -20.50 -2.40
C ILE A 66 -27.88 -19.27 -3.07
N ILE A 67 -27.11 -18.56 -3.90
CA ILE A 67 -27.56 -17.36 -4.62
C ILE A 67 -28.78 -17.68 -5.51
N SER A 68 -28.77 -18.83 -6.18
CA SER A 68 -29.87 -19.25 -7.07
C SER A 68 -31.11 -19.78 -6.35
N SER A 69 -31.02 -20.05 -5.04
CA SER A 69 -32.12 -20.60 -4.26
C SER A 69 -33.07 -19.49 -3.81
N PRO A 70 -34.41 -19.70 -3.85
CA PRO A 70 -35.36 -18.74 -3.29
C PRO A 70 -35.30 -18.66 -1.76
N LEU A 71 -34.59 -19.59 -1.10
CA LEU A 71 -34.46 -19.67 0.35
C LEU A 71 -35.82 -19.66 1.09
N SER A 72 -36.86 -20.21 0.47
CA SER A 72 -38.27 -20.05 0.88
C SER A 72 -38.65 -20.67 2.24
N TRP A 73 -37.73 -21.40 2.86
CA TRP A 73 -37.89 -21.93 4.21
C TRP A 73 -37.41 -20.96 5.30
N LEU A 74 -36.77 -19.85 4.94
CA LEU A 74 -36.35 -18.80 5.87
C LEU A 74 -37.52 -17.84 6.13
N ASP A 75 -37.68 -17.44 7.39
CA ASP A 75 -38.89 -16.80 7.90
C ASP A 75 -39.10 -15.36 7.41
N THR A 76 -38.03 -14.63 7.07
CA THR A 76 -38.10 -13.19 6.74
C THR A 76 -37.36 -12.85 5.45
N ASP A 77 -37.82 -11.79 4.76
CA ASP A 77 -37.12 -11.25 3.59
C ASP A 77 -35.72 -10.75 3.98
N GLU A 78 -35.60 -10.08 5.12
CA GLU A 78 -34.33 -9.51 5.60
C GLU A 78 -33.26 -10.58 5.82
N LEU A 79 -33.64 -11.76 6.33
CA LEU A 79 -32.71 -12.87 6.53
C LEU A 79 -32.31 -13.51 5.21
N ARG A 80 -33.21 -13.56 4.22
CA ARG A 80 -32.90 -14.04 2.87
C ARG A 80 -31.91 -13.12 2.17
N GLU A 81 -32.16 -11.82 2.20
CA GLU A 81 -31.25 -10.79 1.66
C GLU A 81 -29.86 -10.90 2.30
N ALA A 82 -29.77 -10.99 3.64
CA ALA A 82 -28.49 -11.13 4.32
C ALA A 82 -27.69 -12.38 3.88
N VAL A 83 -28.36 -13.51 3.65
CA VAL A 83 -27.71 -14.73 3.15
C VAL A 83 -27.28 -14.59 1.69
N TRP A 84 -28.12 -14.01 0.84
CA TRP A 84 -27.78 -13.76 -0.56
C TRP A 84 -26.60 -12.79 -0.70
N ASP A 85 -26.61 -11.69 0.03
CA ASP A 85 -25.53 -10.70 0.07
C ASP A 85 -24.22 -11.33 0.53
N ALA A 86 -24.25 -12.11 1.62
CA ALA A 86 -23.07 -12.81 2.11
C ALA A 86 -22.54 -13.81 1.07
N ALA A 87 -23.40 -14.60 0.44
CA ALA A 87 -22.99 -15.58 -0.58
C ALA A 87 -22.42 -14.91 -1.84
N ALA A 88 -23.05 -13.83 -2.29
CA ALA A 88 -22.57 -13.03 -3.41
C ALA A 88 -21.21 -12.39 -3.12
N ALA A 89 -21.02 -11.83 -1.91
CA ALA A 89 -19.74 -11.28 -1.48
C ALA A 89 -18.62 -12.34 -1.52
N ARG A 90 -18.87 -13.53 -0.96
CA ARG A 90 -17.91 -14.66 -1.00
C ARG A 90 -17.53 -15.10 -2.41
N LEU A 91 -18.47 -15.01 -3.34
CA LEU A 91 -18.21 -15.33 -4.76
C LEU A 91 -17.40 -14.21 -5.42
N SER A 92 -17.72 -12.95 -5.13
CA SER A 92 -17.03 -11.77 -5.63
C SER A 92 -15.57 -11.72 -5.18
N GLU A 93 -15.30 -12.03 -3.91
CA GLU A 93 -13.96 -12.15 -3.33
C GLU A 93 -13.05 -13.13 -4.10
N ARG A 94 -13.65 -14.12 -4.79
CA ARG A 94 -12.98 -15.16 -5.57
C ARG A 94 -12.94 -14.89 -7.07
N SER A 95 -13.48 -13.76 -7.50
CA SER A 95 -13.62 -13.41 -8.92
C SER A 95 -12.51 -12.47 -9.42
N GLY A 96 -11.40 -12.37 -8.67
CA GLY A 96 -10.26 -11.51 -8.96
C GLY A 96 -10.39 -10.10 -8.39
N ARG A 97 -9.29 -9.33 -8.38
CA ARG A 97 -9.22 -8.05 -7.66
C ARG A 97 -10.23 -7.01 -8.14
N SER A 98 -10.52 -6.95 -9.44
CA SER A 98 -11.50 -6.00 -10.01
C SER A 98 -12.95 -6.29 -9.60
N ALA A 99 -13.23 -7.51 -9.14
CA ALA A 99 -14.54 -7.90 -8.61
C ALA A 99 -14.60 -7.85 -7.09
N MET A 100 -13.48 -7.58 -6.39
CA MET A 100 -13.51 -7.47 -4.93
C MET A 100 -14.18 -6.17 -4.48
N PRO A 101 -15.00 -6.22 -3.41
CA PRO A 101 -15.54 -5.02 -2.80
C PRO A 101 -14.43 -4.17 -2.17
N ALA A 102 -14.79 -2.94 -1.80
CA ALA A 102 -13.97 -2.08 -0.97
C ALA A 102 -13.53 -2.83 0.30
N MET A 103 -12.30 -2.60 0.73
CA MET A 103 -11.73 -3.28 1.88
C MET A 103 -10.89 -2.34 2.72
N THR A 104 -10.77 -2.68 4.00
CA THR A 104 -9.85 -2.02 4.91
C THR A 104 -8.79 -3.02 5.33
N ARG A 105 -7.52 -2.64 5.18
CA ARG A 105 -6.37 -3.49 5.46
C ARG A 105 -5.51 -2.88 6.55
N VAL A 106 -4.89 -3.77 7.31
CA VAL A 106 -3.94 -3.41 8.37
C VAL A 106 -2.54 -3.78 7.91
N PHE A 107 -1.67 -2.78 7.89
CA PHE A 107 -0.27 -2.88 7.49
C PHE A 107 0.61 -2.69 8.72
N THR A 108 1.51 -3.64 8.93
CA THR A 108 2.48 -3.59 10.02
C THR A 108 3.83 -3.17 9.46
N ILE A 109 4.46 -2.16 10.06
CA ILE A 109 5.78 -1.65 9.67
C ILE A 109 6.73 -1.67 10.88
N PRO A 110 8.01 -1.98 10.68
CA PRO A 110 9.03 -1.88 11.72
C PRO A 110 9.31 -0.41 12.06
N SER A 111 9.66 -0.17 13.32
CA SER A 111 10.20 1.12 13.79
C SER A 111 11.67 0.99 14.21
N PRO A 112 12.40 2.11 14.29
CA PRO A 112 13.77 2.14 14.81
C PRO A 112 13.92 1.60 16.25
N THR A 113 12.86 1.65 17.06
CA THR A 113 12.87 1.14 18.45
C THR A 113 12.66 -0.38 18.53
N GLY A 114 12.43 -1.05 17.40
CA GLY A 114 12.10 -2.47 17.33
C GLY A 114 10.62 -2.78 17.60
N GLU A 115 9.79 -1.76 17.86
CA GLU A 115 8.33 -1.91 17.94
C GLU A 115 7.71 -1.96 16.54
N GLU A 116 6.59 -2.65 16.41
CA GLU A 116 5.81 -2.67 15.18
C GLU A 116 4.72 -1.58 15.22
N LEU A 117 4.71 -0.72 14.22
CA LEU A 117 3.66 0.28 14.03
C LEU A 117 2.60 -0.29 13.09
N THR A 118 1.33 0.02 13.38
CA THR A 118 0.20 -0.53 12.65
C THR A 118 -0.60 0.58 11.97
N LEU A 119 -0.72 0.51 10.65
CA LEU A 119 -1.48 1.45 9.83
C LEU A 119 -2.73 0.79 9.25
N THR A 120 -3.87 1.45 9.35
CA THR A 120 -5.13 1.00 8.78
C THR A 120 -5.44 1.83 7.53
N LEU A 121 -5.56 1.19 6.36
CA LEU A 121 -5.87 1.86 5.10
C LEU A 121 -7.13 1.28 4.47
N HIS A 122 -8.00 2.18 4.03
CA HIS A 122 -9.16 1.87 3.20
C HIS A 122 -8.79 1.93 1.71
N GLU A 123 -9.27 0.92 1.00
CA GLU A 123 -9.15 0.75 -0.44
C GLU A 123 -10.54 0.56 -1.03
N PRO A 124 -11.07 1.55 -1.77
CA PRO A 124 -12.34 1.37 -2.45
C PRO A 124 -12.24 0.28 -3.53
N SER A 125 -13.39 -0.20 -3.99
CA SER A 125 -13.46 -1.17 -5.09
C SER A 125 -12.72 -0.63 -6.31
N LEU A 126 -11.95 -1.49 -6.99
CA LEU A 126 -11.19 -1.11 -8.18
C LEU A 126 -12.13 -1.00 -9.39
N THR A 127 -12.85 0.10 -9.50
CA THR A 127 -13.71 0.45 -10.62
C THR A 127 -12.98 1.39 -11.58
N ALA A 128 -13.07 1.16 -12.90
CA ALA A 128 -12.47 2.01 -13.93
C ALA A 128 -10.96 2.31 -13.69
N ASP A 129 -10.54 3.58 -13.82
CA ASP A 129 -9.13 4.03 -13.75
C ASP A 129 -8.62 4.32 -12.32
N ASN A 130 -9.20 3.68 -11.29
CA ASN A 130 -8.86 3.90 -9.88
C ASN A 130 -7.58 3.18 -9.40
N LEU A 131 -6.53 3.08 -10.23
CA LEU A 131 -5.28 2.40 -9.86
C LEU A 131 -4.60 3.01 -8.62
N GLY A 132 -4.73 4.33 -8.43
CA GLY A 132 -4.20 5.04 -7.26
C GLY A 132 -4.91 4.71 -5.94
N MET A 133 -6.06 4.04 -5.99
CA MET A 133 -6.84 3.68 -4.80
C MET A 133 -6.44 2.34 -4.17
N LYS A 134 -5.46 1.64 -4.78
CA LYS A 134 -4.94 0.37 -4.30
C LYS A 134 -3.56 0.59 -3.67
N THR A 135 -3.29 -0.10 -2.56
CA THR A 135 -1.91 -0.25 -2.05
C THR A 135 -1.18 -1.33 -2.85
N TRP A 136 -0.03 -0.95 -3.42
CA TRP A 136 0.83 -1.80 -4.23
C TRP A 136 2.01 -2.35 -3.42
N VAL A 137 2.54 -3.50 -3.82
CA VAL A 137 3.63 -4.19 -3.10
C VAL A 137 4.88 -3.31 -2.90
N SER A 138 5.22 -2.49 -3.88
CA SER A 138 6.34 -1.53 -3.85
C SER A 138 6.18 -0.48 -2.74
N SER A 139 4.96 -0.01 -2.46
CA SER A 139 4.71 0.94 -1.37
C SER A 139 4.85 0.27 0.00
N TYR A 140 4.47 -1.01 0.10
CA TYR A 140 4.68 -1.78 1.33
C TYR A 140 6.16 -2.05 1.61
N LEU A 141 6.92 -2.52 0.61
CA LEU A 141 8.36 -2.77 0.74
C LEU A 141 9.13 -1.49 1.09
N LEU A 142 8.80 -0.35 0.46
CA LEU A 142 9.41 0.93 0.82
C LEU A 142 9.09 1.29 2.28
N SER A 143 7.84 1.10 2.70
CA SER A 143 7.40 1.38 4.08
C SER A 143 8.13 0.51 5.11
N GLN A 144 8.38 -0.77 4.81
CA GLN A 144 9.22 -1.64 5.64
C GLN A 144 10.64 -1.09 5.78
N ARG A 145 11.17 -0.54 4.70
CA ARG A 145 12.56 -0.12 4.58
C ARG A 145 12.86 1.23 5.24
N LEU A 146 11.86 2.12 5.35
CA LEU A 146 12.02 3.49 5.86
C LEU A 146 12.74 3.58 7.21
N HIS A 147 12.49 2.65 8.14
CA HIS A 147 13.12 2.68 9.47
C HIS A 147 14.66 2.64 9.40
N SER A 148 15.21 1.91 8.43
CA SER A 148 16.66 1.74 8.25
C SER A 148 17.30 2.79 7.33
N LEU A 149 16.59 3.19 6.27
CA LEU A 149 17.09 4.17 5.29
C LEU A 149 17.32 5.57 5.89
N LEU A 150 16.56 5.94 6.91
CA LEU A 150 16.53 7.31 7.45
C LEU A 150 17.46 7.52 8.64
N GLU A 151 18.14 6.48 9.12
CA GLU A 151 19.14 6.58 10.19
C GLU A 151 20.53 6.95 9.67
N SER A 152 20.83 6.62 8.41
CA SER A 152 22.21 6.53 7.91
C SER A 152 22.44 7.27 6.59
N THR A 153 21.64 8.29 6.26
CA THR A 153 21.83 9.10 5.04
C THR A 153 23.25 9.68 5.03
N PRO A 154 24.18 9.20 4.19
CA PRO A 154 25.54 9.69 4.21
C PRO A 154 25.63 11.01 3.48
N GLN A 155 26.66 11.75 3.85
CA GLN A 155 27.05 12.97 3.17
C GLN A 155 27.58 12.60 1.79
N LEU A 156 26.96 13.14 0.75
CA LEU A 156 27.43 13.04 -0.63
C LEU A 156 28.69 13.89 -0.87
N VAL A 157 28.91 14.89 -0.01
CA VAL A 157 30.05 15.80 -0.05
C VAL A 157 30.90 15.59 1.20
N PRO A 158 32.18 15.20 1.08
CA PRO A 158 33.12 15.19 2.20
C PRO A 158 33.37 16.64 2.64
N SER A 159 32.82 17.05 3.78
CA SER A 159 33.16 18.36 4.36
C SER A 159 34.47 18.24 5.14
N GLU A 160 35.61 18.59 4.52
CA GLU A 160 36.92 18.62 5.22
C GLU A 160 37.01 19.73 6.29
N THR A 161 36.03 20.61 6.35
CA THR A 161 35.99 21.73 7.31
C THR A 161 34.59 21.96 7.82
N THR A 162 34.11 21.08 8.70
CA THR A 162 33.19 21.47 9.77
C THR A 162 33.14 20.37 10.80
N THR A 163 33.60 20.66 12.01
CA THR A 163 33.11 19.99 13.22
C THR A 163 31.60 19.77 13.09
N PRO A 164 31.06 18.57 13.39
CA PRO A 164 29.63 18.35 13.35
C PRO A 164 29.01 19.28 14.39
N THR A 165 28.54 20.45 13.96
CA THR A 165 27.68 21.29 14.78
C THR A 165 26.31 20.63 14.71
N PRO A 166 25.79 20.03 15.79
CA PRO A 166 24.45 19.48 15.82
C PRO A 166 23.49 20.66 15.87
N LYS A 167 23.16 21.24 14.72
CA LYS A 167 22.15 22.28 14.60
C LYS A 167 21.48 22.20 13.24
N THR A 168 20.27 21.65 13.22
CA THR A 168 19.13 22.49 12.89
C THR A 168 17.97 22.09 13.79
N ASP A 169 17.47 23.03 14.58
CA ASP A 169 16.22 22.99 15.35
C ASP A 169 14.98 22.97 14.41
N ARG A 170 15.14 22.43 13.20
CA ARG A 170 14.21 22.52 12.08
C ARG A 170 13.70 21.13 11.74
N THR A 171 12.39 20.97 11.82
CA THR A 171 11.65 19.79 11.38
C THR A 171 11.97 19.48 9.91
N LEU A 172 12.29 18.21 9.62
CA LEU A 172 12.50 17.70 8.27
C LEU A 172 11.19 17.81 7.46
N ARG A 173 11.22 18.40 6.28
CA ARG A 173 10.02 18.53 5.43
C ARG A 173 10.05 17.52 4.29
N ALA A 174 9.06 16.64 4.26
CA ALA A 174 8.91 15.62 3.24
C ALA A 174 7.68 15.87 2.35
N LEU A 175 7.77 15.42 1.11
CA LEU A 175 6.69 15.38 0.12
C LEU A 175 6.59 13.95 -0.41
N GLU A 176 5.40 13.38 -0.43
CA GLU A 176 5.14 12.15 -1.17
C GLU A 176 4.42 12.49 -2.48
N LEU A 177 4.97 12.02 -3.60
CA LEU A 177 4.41 12.16 -4.94
C LEU A 177 3.69 10.87 -5.32
N GLY A 178 2.40 10.96 -5.63
CA GLY A 178 1.62 9.79 -6.04
C GLY A 178 1.39 8.86 -4.85
N ALA A 179 0.92 9.43 -3.74
CA ALA A 179 0.80 8.74 -2.46
C ALA A 179 -0.21 7.58 -2.49
N GLY A 180 -1.17 7.61 -3.42
CA GLY A 180 -2.21 6.62 -3.54
C GLY A 180 -3.02 6.49 -2.25
N THR A 181 -2.88 5.35 -1.57
CA THR A 181 -3.51 5.09 -0.27
C THR A 181 -2.82 5.80 0.90
N GLY A 182 -1.59 6.30 0.71
CA GLY A 182 -0.79 7.02 1.71
C GLY A 182 0.12 6.14 2.55
N LEU A 183 0.29 4.86 2.22
CA LEU A 183 1.03 3.91 3.07
C LEU A 183 2.46 4.40 3.39
N VAL A 184 3.22 4.83 2.39
CA VAL A 184 4.64 5.21 2.58
C VAL A 184 4.75 6.47 3.42
N GLY A 185 4.02 7.53 3.09
CA GLY A 185 4.14 8.77 3.82
C GLY A 185 3.56 8.72 5.23
N LEU A 186 2.48 7.95 5.46
CA LEU A 186 1.98 7.70 6.82
C LEU A 186 2.96 6.86 7.64
N SER A 187 3.62 5.89 7.01
CA SER A 187 4.71 5.12 7.64
C SER A 187 5.88 6.02 8.03
N PHE A 188 6.32 6.88 7.10
CA PHE A 188 7.35 7.88 7.35
C PHE A 188 6.98 8.80 8.52
N ALA A 189 5.75 9.31 8.53
CA ALA A 189 5.26 10.20 9.57
C ALA A 189 5.29 9.53 10.94
N ALA A 190 4.77 8.31 11.04
CA ALA A 190 4.75 7.55 12.29
C ALA A 190 6.17 7.21 12.79
N ILE A 191 7.09 6.86 11.88
CA ILE A 191 8.50 6.55 12.22
C ILE A 191 9.24 7.80 12.70
N ARG A 192 9.06 8.95 12.04
CA ARG A 192 9.81 10.18 12.34
C ARG A 192 9.20 11.02 13.44
N GLY A 193 7.89 10.89 13.66
CA GLY A 193 7.16 11.66 14.66
C GLY A 193 7.41 13.17 14.55
N GLN A 194 7.60 13.83 15.68
CA GLN A 194 7.87 15.27 15.76
C GLN A 194 9.11 15.77 15.00
N SER A 195 10.02 14.87 14.58
CA SER A 195 11.24 15.27 13.86
C SER A 195 10.99 15.59 12.38
N ALA A 196 9.81 15.26 11.85
CA ALA A 196 9.46 15.50 10.46
C ALA A 196 7.99 15.91 10.27
N SER A 197 7.72 16.59 9.16
CA SER A 197 6.39 16.83 8.63
C SER A 197 6.33 16.31 7.20
N ILE A 198 5.19 15.76 6.78
CA ILE A 198 5.01 15.26 5.42
C ILE A 198 3.74 15.81 4.76
N HIS A 199 3.86 16.16 3.48
CA HIS A 199 2.73 16.48 2.60
C HIS A 199 2.52 15.31 1.63
N LEU A 200 1.35 14.67 1.70
CA LEU A 200 0.97 13.54 0.85
C LEU A 200 0.18 14.07 -0.34
N THR A 201 0.64 13.77 -1.57
CA THR A 201 0.02 14.33 -2.77
C THR A 201 -0.38 13.30 -3.80
N ASP A 202 -1.52 13.55 -4.44
CA ASP A 202 -2.02 12.75 -5.56
C ASP A 202 -2.99 13.57 -6.42
N LEU A 203 -3.67 12.93 -7.38
CA LEU A 203 -4.69 13.53 -8.24
C LEU A 203 -5.99 13.83 -7.47
N PRO A 204 -6.83 14.78 -7.97
CA PRO A 204 -8.07 15.19 -7.30
C PRO A 204 -9.00 14.06 -6.88
N ASP A 205 -9.09 13.01 -7.69
CA ASP A 205 -9.97 11.87 -7.41
C ASP A 205 -9.43 10.96 -6.30
N ILE A 206 -8.11 10.96 -6.05
CA ILE A 206 -7.43 10.10 -5.06
C ILE A 206 -7.35 10.78 -3.68
N VAL A 207 -7.13 12.10 -3.65
CA VAL A 207 -6.92 12.88 -2.42
C VAL A 207 -8.02 12.69 -1.36
N PRO A 208 -9.32 12.57 -1.68
CA PRO A 208 -10.34 12.29 -0.67
C PRO A 208 -10.11 10.98 0.10
N ASN A 209 -9.73 9.90 -0.59
CA ASN A 209 -9.43 8.62 0.07
C ASN A 209 -8.10 8.68 0.84
N LEU A 210 -7.11 9.39 0.31
CA LEU A 210 -5.84 9.65 0.99
C LEU A 210 -6.05 10.39 2.33
N ALA A 211 -6.88 11.43 2.33
CA ALA A 211 -7.26 12.16 3.54
C ALA A 211 -8.07 11.29 4.52
N HIS A 212 -8.97 10.45 4.01
CA HIS A 212 -9.68 9.47 4.82
C HIS A 212 -8.72 8.49 5.51
N ASN A 213 -7.73 7.97 4.79
CA ASN A 213 -6.70 7.08 5.34
C ASN A 213 -5.81 7.77 6.37
N ALA A 214 -5.45 9.03 6.17
CA ALA A 214 -4.75 9.80 7.21
C ALA A 214 -5.60 9.92 8.49
N ALA A 215 -6.91 10.15 8.37
CA ALA A 215 -7.83 10.25 9.49
C ALA A 215 -8.03 8.91 10.24
N LEU A 216 -8.02 7.78 9.53
CA LEU A 216 -8.07 6.43 10.14
C LEU A 216 -6.89 6.17 11.08
N ASN A 217 -5.77 6.88 10.91
CA ASN A 217 -4.53 6.69 11.66
C ASN A 217 -4.23 7.84 12.65
N VAL A 218 -5.22 8.70 12.95
CA VAL A 218 -5.03 9.90 13.78
C VAL A 218 -4.48 9.59 15.18
N GLU A 219 -4.86 8.46 15.79
CA GLU A 219 -4.36 8.06 17.10
C GLU A 219 -2.85 7.78 17.07
N LEU A 220 -2.40 6.97 16.11
CA LEU A 220 -0.97 6.69 15.89
C LEU A 220 -0.18 7.97 15.60
N LEU A 221 -0.70 8.82 14.71
CA LEU A 221 -0.04 10.07 14.34
C LEU A 221 0.05 11.05 15.53
N THR A 222 -0.97 11.08 16.39
CA THR A 222 -0.97 11.90 17.61
C THR A 222 0.04 11.37 18.63
N ASN A 223 0.08 10.05 18.84
CA ASN A 223 1.00 9.42 19.79
C ASN A 223 2.47 9.63 19.41
N THR A 224 2.76 9.67 18.11
CA THR A 224 4.10 9.94 17.57
C THR A 224 4.39 11.44 17.39
N ALA A 225 3.41 12.31 17.67
CA ALA A 225 3.47 13.75 17.39
C ALA A 225 3.85 14.07 15.93
N ALA A 226 3.40 13.24 14.99
CA ALA A 226 3.65 13.38 13.57
C ALA A 226 2.78 14.48 12.94
N THR A 227 3.35 15.21 11.98
CA THR A 227 2.61 16.23 11.21
C THR A 227 2.38 15.74 9.78
N VAL A 228 1.11 15.50 9.43
CA VAL A 228 0.70 15.02 8.10
C VAL A 228 -0.31 15.98 7.50
N THR A 229 -0.14 16.29 6.22
CA THR A 229 -1.12 17.03 5.42
C THR A 229 -1.33 16.32 4.08
N THR A 230 -2.49 16.52 3.45
CA THR A 230 -2.82 15.92 2.15
C THR A 230 -3.18 17.02 1.16
N GLY A 231 -2.84 16.87 -0.12
CA GLY A 231 -3.12 17.87 -1.15
C GLY A 231 -3.11 17.33 -2.56
N VAL A 232 -3.60 18.14 -3.50
CA VAL A 232 -3.55 17.83 -4.93
C VAL A 232 -2.22 18.27 -5.51
N LEU A 233 -1.57 17.38 -6.25
CA LEU A 233 -0.39 17.73 -7.06
C LEU A 233 -0.40 16.90 -8.35
N ASP A 234 -0.74 17.55 -9.46
CA ASP A 234 -0.72 16.97 -10.81
C ASP A 234 0.64 17.24 -11.47
N TRP A 235 1.43 16.19 -11.71
CA TRP A 235 2.77 16.29 -12.28
C TRP A 235 2.79 16.82 -13.72
N SER A 236 1.65 16.76 -14.42
CA SER A 236 1.54 17.27 -15.79
C SER A 236 1.45 18.79 -15.85
N ILE A 237 1.28 19.46 -14.70
CA ILE A 237 1.11 20.90 -14.56
C ILE A 237 2.29 21.46 -13.76
N ALA A 238 3.10 22.29 -14.41
CA ALA A 238 4.18 22.99 -13.72
C ALA A 238 3.60 24.02 -12.73
N PRO A 239 4.21 24.19 -11.54
CA PRO A 239 3.77 25.19 -10.58
C PRO A 239 4.02 26.60 -11.12
N GLU A 240 3.02 27.47 -11.03
CA GLU A 240 3.12 28.90 -11.37
C GLU A 240 2.56 29.77 -10.23
N PRO A 241 3.40 30.57 -9.53
CA PRO A 241 4.86 30.65 -9.68
C PRO A 241 5.58 29.36 -9.24
N LEU A 242 6.85 29.22 -9.62
CA LEU A 242 7.72 28.16 -9.08
C LEU A 242 7.84 28.31 -7.55
N PRO A 243 7.94 27.20 -6.80
CA PRO A 243 8.04 27.24 -5.35
C PRO A 243 9.30 27.98 -4.89
N THR A 244 9.17 28.78 -3.83
CA THR A 244 10.34 29.41 -3.19
C THR A 244 11.19 28.37 -2.46
N GLN A 245 12.41 28.76 -2.07
CA GLN A 245 13.29 27.87 -1.31
C GLN A 245 12.66 27.39 0.00
N GLU A 246 11.83 28.23 0.64
CA GLU A 246 11.08 27.90 1.86
C GLU A 246 9.89 26.98 1.61
N GLU A 247 9.41 26.86 0.36
CA GLU A 247 8.31 25.98 -0.02
C GLU A 247 8.80 24.59 -0.45
N GLN A 248 10.08 24.47 -0.81
CA GLN A 248 10.73 23.23 -1.18
C GLN A 248 10.93 22.26 -0.01
N TYR A 249 11.10 20.97 -0.35
CA TYR A 249 11.19 19.86 0.58
C TYR A 249 12.62 19.32 0.70
N ASP A 250 12.95 18.80 1.87
CA ASP A 250 14.22 18.13 2.15
C ASP A 250 14.20 16.68 1.63
N LEU A 251 13.02 16.06 1.61
CA LEU A 251 12.84 14.67 1.21
C LEU A 251 11.65 14.55 0.26
N ILE A 252 11.83 13.86 -0.86
CA ILE A 252 10.73 13.44 -1.72
C ILE A 252 10.64 11.92 -1.70
N LEU A 253 9.45 11.37 -1.50
CA LEU A 253 9.13 9.94 -1.54
C LEU A 253 8.24 9.66 -2.75
N ALA A 254 8.46 8.53 -3.43
CA ALA A 254 7.54 8.05 -4.46
C ALA A 254 7.60 6.53 -4.59
N ALA A 255 6.46 5.85 -4.53
CA ALA A 255 6.35 4.41 -4.73
C ALA A 255 5.47 4.09 -5.93
N ASP A 256 5.93 3.19 -6.80
CA ASP A 256 5.24 2.77 -8.03
C ASP A 256 4.79 3.91 -9.01
N PRO A 257 5.58 4.98 -9.22
CA PRO A 257 5.05 6.12 -9.97
C PRO A 257 5.02 5.92 -11.50
N LEU A 258 5.56 4.82 -12.05
CA LEU A 258 5.87 4.69 -13.49
C LEU A 258 5.04 3.63 -14.22
N TYR A 259 3.81 3.99 -14.62
CA TYR A 259 2.93 3.12 -15.41
C TYR A 259 2.47 3.73 -16.75
N SER A 260 3.07 4.87 -17.13
CA SER A 260 2.79 5.58 -18.38
C SER A 260 4.07 6.16 -18.99
N PRO A 261 4.22 6.21 -20.33
CA PRO A 261 5.40 6.78 -20.99
C PRO A 261 5.70 8.24 -20.63
N LYS A 262 4.72 9.00 -20.13
CA LYS A 262 4.93 10.42 -19.76
C LYS A 262 5.48 10.59 -18.34
N HIS A 263 5.33 9.58 -17.48
CA HIS A 263 5.64 9.69 -16.06
C HIS A 263 7.12 9.95 -15.76
N PRO A 264 8.09 9.33 -16.44
CA PRO A 264 9.51 9.63 -16.19
C PRO A 264 9.82 11.12 -16.35
N LYS A 265 9.26 11.77 -17.37
CA LYS A 265 9.43 13.21 -17.60
C LYS A 265 8.77 14.03 -16.48
N TRP A 266 7.47 13.84 -16.28
CA TRP A 266 6.68 14.65 -15.35
C TRP A 266 7.14 14.49 -13.90
N LEU A 267 7.50 13.27 -13.49
CA LEU A 267 8.00 13.01 -12.14
C LEU A 267 9.31 13.74 -11.89
N VAL A 268 10.27 13.66 -12.82
CA VAL A 268 11.58 14.30 -12.65
C VAL A 268 11.48 15.83 -12.72
N GLU A 269 10.63 16.39 -13.58
CA GLU A 269 10.35 17.83 -13.60
C GLU A 269 9.74 18.29 -12.27
N THR A 270 8.76 17.55 -11.74
CA THR A 270 8.16 17.81 -10.42
C THR A 270 9.18 17.75 -9.29
N ILE A 271 10.04 16.73 -9.28
CA ILE A 271 11.17 16.63 -8.34
C ILE A 271 12.07 17.86 -8.44
N GLY A 272 12.41 18.29 -9.67
CA GLY A 272 13.27 19.46 -9.89
C GLY A 272 12.69 20.77 -9.38
N HIS A 273 11.36 20.91 -9.37
CA HIS A 273 10.68 22.08 -8.80
C HIS A 273 10.66 22.04 -7.27
N TRP A 274 10.30 20.90 -6.68
CA TRP A 274 9.96 20.79 -5.27
C TRP A 274 11.11 20.34 -4.35
N LEU A 275 12.17 19.75 -4.88
CA LEU A 275 13.32 19.32 -4.08
C LEU A 275 14.23 20.52 -3.77
N SER A 276 14.53 20.72 -2.48
CA SER A 276 15.48 21.74 -2.05
C SER A 276 16.89 21.45 -2.57
N ARG A 277 17.70 22.50 -2.77
CA ARG A 277 19.11 22.39 -3.21
C ARG A 277 20.09 22.10 -2.05
N GLY A 278 19.59 21.65 -0.91
CA GLY A 278 20.43 21.34 0.25
C GLY A 278 21.28 20.08 0.03
N LEU A 279 22.48 20.04 0.61
CA LEU A 279 23.39 18.87 0.52
C LEU A 279 22.77 17.57 1.07
N ASN A 280 21.83 17.71 2.01
CA ASN A 280 21.11 16.59 2.62
C ASN A 280 19.75 16.31 1.96
N ALA A 281 19.39 17.04 0.89
CA ALA A 281 18.14 16.80 0.19
C ALA A 281 18.17 15.45 -0.51
N ARG A 282 17.11 14.66 -0.38
CA ARG A 282 17.03 13.30 -0.94
C ARG A 282 15.73 13.05 -1.68
N VAL A 283 15.81 12.17 -2.67
CA VAL A 283 14.63 11.53 -3.28
C VAL A 283 14.74 10.05 -3.02
N VAL A 284 13.72 9.43 -2.44
CA VAL A 284 13.66 7.99 -2.22
C VAL A 284 12.53 7.43 -3.07
N THR A 285 12.87 6.47 -3.92
CA THR A 285 11.88 5.84 -4.79
C THR A 285 11.92 4.33 -4.67
N GLU A 286 10.77 3.71 -4.88
CA GLU A 286 10.67 2.27 -5.06
C GLU A 286 9.73 1.93 -6.20
N MET A 287 10.19 1.10 -7.14
CA MET A 287 9.48 0.82 -8.38
C MET A 287 9.52 -0.67 -8.71
N PRO A 288 8.40 -1.28 -9.13
CA PRO A 288 8.41 -2.66 -9.59
C PRO A 288 9.11 -2.76 -10.95
N LEU A 289 9.96 -3.77 -11.10
CA LEU A 289 10.66 -4.09 -12.34
C LEU A 289 9.78 -5.03 -13.20
N ARG A 290 8.73 -4.46 -13.78
CA ARG A 290 7.85 -5.17 -14.74
C ARG A 290 8.36 -4.92 -16.16
N ASP A 291 8.44 -5.97 -16.99
CA ASP A 291 8.98 -5.88 -18.36
C ASP A 291 8.36 -4.74 -19.19
N ALA A 292 7.05 -4.52 -19.06
CA ALA A 292 6.32 -3.48 -19.77
C ALA A 292 6.75 -2.04 -19.41
N TYR A 293 7.36 -1.84 -18.23
CA TYR A 293 7.72 -0.53 -17.69
C TYR A 293 9.23 -0.32 -17.51
N LEU A 294 10.06 -1.31 -17.88
CA LEU A 294 11.52 -1.17 -17.85
C LEU A 294 12.05 0.03 -18.64
N PRO A 295 11.52 0.37 -19.84
CA PRO A 295 11.95 1.58 -20.55
C PRO A 295 11.73 2.86 -19.74
N GLN A 296 10.62 2.95 -19.01
CA GLN A 296 10.27 4.11 -18.18
C GLN A 296 11.22 4.22 -16.97
N VAL A 297 11.58 3.09 -16.36
CA VAL A 297 12.58 3.06 -15.27
C VAL A 297 13.95 3.53 -15.76
N GLN A 298 14.36 3.12 -16.97
CA GLN A 298 15.61 3.57 -17.58
C GLN A 298 15.58 5.08 -17.88
N GLU A 299 14.51 5.56 -18.49
CA GLU A 299 14.33 6.99 -18.78
C GLU A 299 14.33 7.83 -17.49
N PHE A 300 13.70 7.35 -16.41
CA PHE A 300 13.72 8.00 -15.10
C PHE A 300 15.16 8.18 -14.58
N ARG A 301 15.98 7.11 -14.62
CA ARG A 301 17.39 7.18 -14.20
C ARG A 301 18.19 8.20 -15.00
N GLU A 302 18.03 8.20 -16.33
CA GLU A 302 18.71 9.14 -17.22
C GLU A 302 18.32 10.59 -16.92
N ARG A 303 17.02 10.86 -16.75
CA ARG A 303 16.49 12.19 -16.45
C ARG A 303 16.92 12.68 -15.07
N MET A 304 16.94 11.82 -14.05
CA MET A 304 17.47 12.16 -12.73
C MET A 304 18.95 12.57 -12.81
N GLY A 305 19.75 11.85 -13.60
CA GLY A 305 21.13 12.20 -13.90
C GLY A 305 21.28 13.56 -14.60
N GLN A 306 20.45 13.82 -15.62
CA GLN A 306 20.42 15.10 -16.33
C GLN A 306 19.99 16.28 -15.44
N LEU A 307 19.13 16.02 -14.46
CA LEU A 307 18.73 17.02 -13.47
C LEU A 307 19.88 17.36 -12.48
N GLY A 308 20.88 16.48 -12.35
CA GLY A 308 22.00 16.62 -11.42
C GLY A 308 21.93 15.72 -10.19
N LEU A 309 21.02 14.75 -10.17
CA LEU A 309 20.89 13.79 -9.09
C LEU A 309 21.63 12.49 -9.42
N GLU A 310 22.25 11.89 -8.41
CA GLU A 310 22.95 10.60 -8.52
C GLU A 310 22.37 9.62 -7.48
N ALA A 311 22.24 8.35 -7.87
CA ALA A 311 21.80 7.30 -6.97
C ALA A 311 22.93 6.99 -5.98
N VAL A 312 22.73 7.35 -4.71
CA VAL A 312 23.69 7.17 -3.61
C VAL A 312 23.61 5.75 -3.05
N TYR A 313 22.38 5.23 -2.98
CA TYR A 313 22.09 3.86 -2.63
C TYR A 313 21.02 3.32 -3.54
N GLU A 314 21.13 2.04 -3.85
CA GLU A 314 20.09 1.31 -4.52
C GLU A 314 20.22 -0.18 -4.24
N GLY A 315 19.13 -0.88 -4.47
CA GLY A 315 19.10 -2.32 -4.38
C GLY A 315 17.82 -2.87 -5.01
N GLU A 316 17.78 -4.19 -5.12
CA GLU A 316 16.59 -4.91 -5.54
C GLU A 316 16.07 -5.77 -4.39
N GLU A 317 14.76 -5.91 -4.32
CA GLU A 317 14.08 -6.82 -3.41
C GLU A 317 12.87 -7.45 -4.08
N VAL A 318 12.31 -8.50 -3.47
CA VAL A 318 11.13 -9.18 -4.00
C VAL A 318 10.04 -9.14 -2.94
N GLY A 319 8.89 -8.56 -3.32
CA GLY A 319 7.66 -8.65 -2.57
C GLY A 319 6.64 -9.54 -3.26
N TYR A 320 5.49 -9.73 -2.63
CA TYR A 320 4.39 -10.53 -3.17
C TYR A 320 3.15 -9.68 -3.27
N ASP A 321 2.52 -9.68 -4.44
CA ASP A 321 1.35 -8.85 -4.72
C ASP A 321 0.03 -9.62 -4.46
N ASP A 322 -1.10 -8.92 -4.44
CA ASP A 322 -2.41 -9.55 -4.19
C ASP A 322 -2.88 -10.48 -5.31
N TRP A 323 -2.20 -10.44 -6.46
CA TRP A 323 -2.50 -11.28 -7.61
C TRP A 323 -1.88 -12.66 -7.46
N GLU A 324 -2.56 -13.65 -8.04
CA GLU A 324 -2.07 -15.01 -8.08
C GLU A 324 -1.39 -15.28 -9.42
N SER A 325 -0.29 -16.03 -9.39
CA SER A 325 0.32 -16.60 -10.58
C SER A 325 -0.57 -17.68 -11.19
N ALA A 326 -0.25 -18.14 -12.40
CA ALA A 326 -1.05 -19.12 -13.13
C ALA A 326 -1.23 -20.47 -12.40
N ASP A 327 -0.40 -20.75 -11.39
CA ASP A 327 -0.43 -21.91 -10.50
C ASP A 327 -1.15 -21.66 -9.17
N GLY A 328 -1.74 -20.47 -8.96
CA GLY A 328 -2.43 -20.08 -7.73
C GLY A 328 -1.49 -19.61 -6.60
N GLY A 329 -0.18 -19.52 -6.85
CA GLY A 329 0.80 -18.96 -5.92
C GLY A 329 0.72 -17.42 -5.83
N ALA A 330 1.31 -16.82 -4.79
CA ALA A 330 1.38 -15.36 -4.71
C ALA A 330 2.32 -14.80 -5.80
N LEU A 331 1.89 -13.76 -6.52
CA LEU A 331 2.67 -13.17 -7.60
C LEU A 331 3.89 -12.43 -7.02
N ALA A 332 5.07 -13.01 -7.20
CA ALA A 332 6.34 -12.37 -6.86
C ALA A 332 6.58 -11.15 -7.78
N VAL A 333 6.90 -10.01 -7.17
CA VAL A 333 7.22 -8.77 -7.86
C VAL A 333 8.59 -8.31 -7.38
N ARG A 334 9.54 -8.27 -8.31
CA ARG A 334 10.85 -7.70 -8.05
C ARG A 334 10.75 -6.18 -8.12
N CYS A 335 11.22 -5.50 -7.09
CA CYS A 335 11.25 -4.05 -6.97
C CYS A 335 12.69 -3.57 -6.93
N TRP A 336 12.92 -2.39 -7.49
CA TRP A 336 14.16 -1.63 -7.34
C TRP A 336 13.87 -0.41 -6.48
N TRP A 337 14.62 -0.28 -5.40
CA TRP A 337 14.59 0.90 -4.53
C TRP A 337 15.86 1.72 -4.75
N SER A 338 15.74 3.04 -4.60
CA SER A 338 16.88 3.95 -4.75
C SER A 338 16.75 5.21 -3.90
N VAL A 339 17.90 5.71 -3.46
CA VAL A 339 18.07 6.99 -2.75
C VAL A 339 18.96 7.88 -3.60
N TRP A 340 18.44 9.05 -3.98
CA TRP A 340 19.10 10.01 -4.84
C TRP A 340 19.49 11.27 -4.05
N GLY A 341 20.58 11.92 -4.43
CA GLY A 341 20.92 13.26 -3.95
C GLY A 341 21.75 14.03 -4.97
N TRP A 342 21.96 15.32 -4.71
CA TRP A 342 22.67 16.22 -5.62
C TRP A 342 24.14 15.83 -5.77
N SER A 343 24.59 15.64 -7.01
CA SER A 343 25.99 15.39 -7.35
C SER A 343 26.72 16.72 -7.58
N GLU A 344 27.99 16.82 -7.19
CA GLU A 344 28.84 18.01 -7.45
C GLU A 344 29.26 18.15 -8.93
N LYS A 345 28.84 17.23 -9.81
CA LYS A 345 29.27 17.16 -11.22
C LYS A 345 28.58 18.17 -12.16
N LEU A 346 28.01 19.26 -11.65
CA LEU A 346 27.38 20.31 -12.48
C LEU A 346 28.09 21.66 -12.38
#